data_AF-A0A7C2AHM3-F1
#
_entry.id   AF-A0A7C2AHM3-F1
#
_cell.length_a   1.000
_cell.length_b   1.000
_cell.length_c   1.000
_cell.angle_alpha   90.00
_cell.angle_beta   90.00
_cell.angle_gamma   90.00
#
_symmetry.space_group_name_H-M   'P 1'
#
loop_
_entity.id
_entity.type
_entity.pdbx_description
1 polymer ?
#
loop_
_entity_poly.entity_id
_entity_poly.type
_entity_poly.pdbx_seq_one_letter_code
_entity_poly.pdbx_strand_id
1 'polypeptide(L)' 'MAYDIFPQNAFRDAVHVAVSCINGMNYLLTWNCKHIANAEKRDEIERICAELGYIYPIICTPEELLSGD' A
#
# COMPACT_ATOMS: atom_id res chain seq x y z
N MET A 1 -11.99 14.89 -2.12
CA MET A 1 -11.77 14.08 -3.34
C MET A 1 -11.86 12.63 -2.90
N ALA A 2 -12.66 11.79 -3.56
CA ALA A 2 -12.71 10.36 -3.26
C ALA A 2 -11.78 9.66 -4.27
N TYR A 3 -10.82 8.89 -3.78
CA TYR A 3 -9.87 8.16 -4.62
C TYR A 3 -10.37 6.72 -4.79
N ASP A 4 -10.61 6.28 -6.03
CA ASP A 4 -11.13 4.95 -6.35
C ASP A 4 -10.00 3.94 -6.60
N ILE A 5 -9.09 3.81 -5.64
CA ILE A 5 -7.91 2.95 -5.75
C ILE A 5 -8.29 1.48 -5.53
N PHE A 6 -9.23 1.26 -4.61
CA PHE A 6 -9.66 -0.06 -4.18
C PHE A 6 -11.09 -0.35 -4.67
N PRO A 7 -11.34 -1.53 -5.25
CA PRO A 7 -12.70 -1.98 -5.52
C PRO A 7 -13.60 -1.87 -4.29
N GLN A 8 -14.91 -1.65 -4.46
CA GLN A 8 -15.84 -1.51 -3.33
C GLN A 8 -15.83 -2.72 -2.37
N ASN A 9 -15.53 -3.92 -2.87
CA ASN A 9 -15.42 -5.13 -2.07
C ASN A 9 -14.03 -5.35 -1.42
N ALA A 10 -13.07 -4.45 -1.67
CA ALA A 10 -11.70 -4.50 -1.17
C ALA A 10 -11.47 -3.56 0.03
N PHE A 11 -12.50 -3.30 0.84
CA PHE A 11 -12.40 -2.42 2.02
C PHE A 11 -11.26 -2.81 2.97
N ARG A 12 -11.02 -4.12 3.15
CA ARG A 12 -9.92 -4.61 4.01
C ARG A 12 -8.54 -4.18 3.48
N ASP A 13 -8.36 -4.17 2.17
CA ASP A 13 -7.10 -3.77 1.53
C ASP A 13 -6.85 -2.27 1.78
N ALA A 14 -7.89 -1.44 1.62
CA ALA A 14 -7.83 -0.01 1.91
C ALA A 14 -7.49 0.30 3.38
N VAL A 15 -8.12 -0.42 4.32
CA VAL A 15 -7.82 -0.27 5.76
C VAL A 15 -6.38 -0.66 6.06
N HIS A 16 -5.88 -1.73 5.45
CA HIS A 16 -4.52 -2.21 5.68
C HIS A 16 -3.47 -1.15 5.31
N VAL A 17 -3.64 -0.53 4.13
CA VAL A 17 -2.80 0.59 3.68
C VAL A 17 -2.97 1.79 4.61
N ALA A 18 -4.20 2.22 4.89
CA ALA A 18 -4.46 3.40 5.72
C ALA A 18 -3.81 3.29 7.12
N VAL A 19 -3.93 2.12 7.76
CA VAL A 19 -3.33 1.88 9.08
C VAL A 19 -1.81 1.98 9.00
N SER A 20 -1.18 1.43 7.97
CA SER A 20 0.29 1.52 7.82
C SER A 20 0.78 2.96 7.63
N CYS A 21 0.07 3.76 6.83
CA CYS A 21 0.41 5.16 6.59
C CYS A 21 0.20 6.04 7.82
N ILE A 22 -0.94 5.87 8.52
CA ILE A 22 -1.26 6.66 9.74
C ILE A 22 -0.22 6.41 10.85
N ASN A 23 0.27 5.18 10.96
CA ASN A 23 1.28 4.82 11.95
C ASN A 23 2.72 5.08 11.47
N GLY A 24 2.91 5.63 10.25
CA GLY A 24 4.23 5.94 9.71
C GLY A 24 5.14 4.73 9.57
N MET A 25 4.57 3.56 9.23
CA MET A 25 5.35 2.33 9.11
C MET A 25 6.27 2.40 7.88
N ASN A 26 7.47 1.82 8.01
CA ASN A 26 8.42 1.79 6.90
C ASN A 26 8.05 0.77 5.82
N TYR A 27 7.40 -0.33 6.20
CA TYR A 27 7.07 -1.45 5.30
C TYR A 27 5.64 -1.93 5.52
N LEU A 28 4.98 -2.32 4.42
CA LEU A 28 3.71 -3.02 4.41
C LEU A 28 3.90 -4.34 3.66
N LEU A 29 4.08 -5.41 4.43
CA LEU A 29 4.25 -6.76 3.89
C LEU A 29 2.90 -7.36 3.49
N THR A 30 2.79 -7.81 2.24
CA THR A 30 1.55 -8.42 1.74
C THR A 30 1.81 -9.39 0.59
N TRP A 31 1.05 -10.48 0.54
CA TRP A 31 0.97 -11.37 -0.63
C TRP A 31 -0.20 -11.01 -1.55
N ASN A 32 -0.98 -9.97 -1.24
CA ASN A 32 -2.07 -9.52 -2.12
C ASN A 32 -1.50 -8.70 -3.30
N CYS A 33 -0.87 -9.40 -4.25
CA CYS A 33 -0.36 -8.81 -5.49
C CYS A 33 -1.48 -8.43 -6.48
N LYS A 34 -2.75 -8.73 -6.16
CA LYS A 34 -3.89 -8.38 -7.00
C LYS A 34 -4.38 -6.96 -6.74
N HIS A 35 -4.44 -6.54 -5.47
CA HIS A 35 -5.02 -5.25 -5.08
C HIS A 35 -4.05 -4.32 -4.35
N ILE A 36 -2.96 -4.82 -3.76
CA ILE A 36 -2.04 -4.00 -2.97
C ILE A 36 -0.63 -4.02 -3.59
N ALA A 37 0.03 -5.18 -3.62
CA ALA A 37 1.41 -5.31 -4.09
C ALA A 37 1.56 -5.38 -5.62
N ASN A 38 0.52 -4.99 -6.39
CA ASN A 38 0.66 -4.80 -7.83
C ASN A 38 1.45 -3.50 -8.11
N ALA A 39 2.43 -3.51 -9.01
CA ALA A 39 3.24 -2.32 -9.31
C ALA A 39 2.41 -1.06 -9.61
N GLU A 40 1.38 -1.15 -10.46
CA GLU A 40 0.51 -0.01 -10.78
C GLU A 40 -0.26 0.48 -9.55
N LYS A 41 -0.66 -0.44 -8.66
CA LYS A 41 -1.37 -0.10 -7.42
C LYS A 41 -0.44 0.50 -6.38
N ARG A 42 0.80 0.03 -6.27
CA ARG A 42 1.83 0.61 -5.40
C ARG A 42 2.01 2.09 -5.76
N ASP A 43 2.29 2.38 -7.04
CA ASP A 43 2.48 3.75 -7.52
C ASP A 43 1.26 4.66 -7.25
N GLU A 44 0.04 4.13 -7.47
CA GLU A 44 -1.19 4.86 -7.20
C GLU A 44 -1.38 5.17 -5.71
N ILE A 45 -1.14 4.19 -4.84
CA ILE A 45 -1.22 4.34 -3.38
C ILE A 45 -0.20 5.37 -2.89
N GLU A 46 1.05 5.25 -3.32
CA GLU A 46 2.14 6.15 -2.92
C GLU A 46 1.83 7.59 -3.31
N ARG A 47 1.40 7.82 -4.56
CA ARG A 47 1.00 9.16 -5.04
C ARG A 47 -0.08 9.77 -4.16
N ILE A 48 -1.11 9.00 -3.82
CA ILE A 48 -2.26 9.52 -3.08
C ILE A 48 -1.91 9.77 -1.62
N CYS A 49 -1.14 8.87 -0.99
CA CYS A 49 -0.64 9.11 0.36
C CYS A 49 0.24 10.36 0.41
N ALA A 50 1.10 10.58 -0.58
CA ALA A 50 1.91 11.79 -0.69
C ALA A 50 1.06 13.06 -0.88
N GLU A 51 0.04 13.04 -1.75
CA GLU A 51 -0.90 14.17 -1.95
C GLU A 51 -1.64 14.53 -0.65
N LEU A 52 -1.93 13.53 0.18
CA LEU A 52 -2.59 13.70 1.47
C LEU A 52 -1.62 14.06 2.61
N GLY A 53 -0.31 14.12 2.34
CA GLY A 53 0.71 14.46 3.34
C GLY A 53 1.05 13.34 4.32
N TYR A 54 0.71 12.08 4.00
CA TYR A 54 1.08 10.92 4.80
C TYR A 54 2.44 10.35 4.39
N ILE A 55 3.16 9.81 5.37
CA ILE A 55 4.27 8.89 5.12
C ILE A 55 3.66 7.59 4.60
N TYR A 56 4.14 7.10 3.47
CA TYR A 56 3.71 5.83 2.88
C TYR A 56 4.77 4.75 3.11
N PRO A 57 4.36 3.50 3.37
CA PRO A 57 5.29 2.40 3.52
C PRO A 57 5.80 1.92 2.16
N ILE A 58 6.95 1.27 2.16
CA ILE A 58 7.35 0.40 1.05
C ILE A 58 6.41 -0.82 1.07
N ILE A 59 5.59 -0.96 0.04
CA ILE A 59 4.71 -2.11 -0.13
C ILE A 59 5.50 -3.21 -0.84
N CYS A 60 5.69 -4.35 -0.19
CA CYS A 60 6.42 -5.46 -0.77
C CYS A 60 5.92 -6.82 -0.29
N THR A 61 6.27 -7.88 -1.03
CA THR A 61 6.08 -9.23 -0.53
C THR A 61 7.18 -9.59 0.47
N PRO A 62 6.95 -10.55 1.38
CA PRO A 62 8.00 -11.01 2.30
C PRO A 62 9.23 -11.55 1.58
N GLU A 63 9.05 -12.17 0.42
CA GLU A 63 10.14 -12.60 -0.44
C GLU A 63 10.93 -11.39 -0.95
N GLU A 64 10.29 -10.34 -1.48
CA GLU A 64 10.96 -9.11 -1.93
C GLU A 64 11.78 -8.46 -0.81
N LEU A 65 11.29 -8.47 0.44
CA LEU A 65 12.02 -7.90 1.58
C LEU A 65 13.23 -8.75 1.99
N LEU A 66 13.12 -10.08 1.93
CA LEU A 66 14.16 -11.01 2.35
C LEU A 66 15.19 -11.31 1.26
N SER A 67 14.92 -10.97 -0.01
CA SER A 67 15.80 -11.22 -1.17
C SER A 67 17.00 -10.26 -1.28
N GLY A 68 17.30 -9.49 -0.23
CA GLY A 68 18.48 -8.62 -0.18
C GLY A 68 19.72 -9.40 0.21
N ASP A 69 20.41 -9.99 -0.77
CA ASP A 69 21.83 -10.36 -0.67
C ASP A 69 22.73 -9.14 -0.89
#